data_AF-A0A358A1S1-F1
#
_entry.id   AF-A0A358A1S1-F1
#
_cell.length_a   1.000
_cell.length_b   1.000
_cell.length_c   1.000
_cell.angle_alpha   90.00
_cell.angle_beta   90.00
_cell.angle_gamma   90.00
#
_symmetry.space_group_name_H-M   'P 1'
#
loop_
_entity.id
_entity.type
_entity.pdbx_description
1 polymer ?
#
loop_
_entity_poly.entity_id
_entity_poly.type
_entity_poly.pdbx_seq_one_letter_code
_entity_poly.pdbx_strand_id
1 'polypeptide(L)'
;CPSIEQHYDKLVGLSIARGFTNTVRELFGGPRGCSHTTALLQAMAPIAMQSTKSLECIEAERAGEPNPIIVRPPSESWKTLTNTCHVWADDGPRKAEVERGGVQTIPVDIRLQQLGRRPTT
;
A
#
# COMPACT_ATOMS: atom_id res chain seq x y z
N CYS A 1 9.14 -14.30 22.29
CA CYS A 1 10.26 -15.27 22.35
C CYS A 1 11.59 -14.53 22.27
N PRO A 2 12.06 -13.94 23.39
CA PRO A 2 13.30 -13.15 23.37
C PRO A 2 14.54 -13.96 22.96
N SER A 3 14.54 -15.27 23.21
CA SER A 3 15.66 -16.16 22.87
C SER A 3 16.00 -16.27 21.38
N ILE A 4 15.12 -15.82 20.48
CA ILE A 4 15.32 -15.87 19.02
C ILE A 4 15.32 -14.47 18.39
N GLU A 5 15.49 -13.41 19.19
CA GLU A 5 15.47 -12.03 18.70
C GLU A 5 16.46 -11.80 17.55
N GLN A 6 17.71 -12.25 17.71
CA GLN A 6 18.77 -12.15 16.68
C GLN A 6 18.42 -12.87 15.36
N HIS A 7 17.48 -13.84 15.36
CA HIS A 7 17.06 -14.47 14.11
C HIS A 7 16.40 -13.46 13.15
N TYR A 8 15.76 -12.42 13.70
CA TYR A 8 15.05 -11.40 12.93
C TYR A 8 15.97 -10.37 12.28
N ASP A 9 17.28 -10.41 12.53
CA ASP A 9 18.28 -9.61 11.78
C ASP A 9 18.23 -9.91 10.27
N LYS A 10 17.71 -11.09 9.88
CA LYS A 10 17.43 -11.45 8.48
C LYS A 10 16.36 -10.57 7.80
N LEU A 11 15.62 -9.76 8.56
CA LEU A 11 14.71 -8.75 8.01
C LEU A 11 15.45 -7.49 7.54
N VAL A 12 16.65 -7.23 8.07
CA VAL A 12 17.40 -6.02 7.72
C VAL A 12 17.77 -6.07 6.24
N GLY A 13 17.37 -5.03 5.50
CA GLY A 13 17.56 -4.95 4.05
C GLY A 13 16.49 -5.67 3.22
N LEU A 14 15.55 -6.40 3.84
CA LEU A 14 14.44 -7.01 3.10
C LEU A 14 13.43 -5.95 2.66
N SER A 15 13.17 -5.86 1.36
CA SER A 15 12.17 -4.95 0.80
C SER A 15 10.75 -5.44 1.02
N ILE A 16 9.85 -4.55 1.43
CA ILE A 16 8.40 -4.80 1.46
C ILE A 16 7.87 -4.65 0.02
N ALA A 17 7.91 -5.74 -0.75
CA ALA A 17 7.52 -5.77 -2.16
C ALA A 17 6.77 -7.07 -2.51
N ARG A 18 6.48 -7.28 -3.80
CA ARG A 18 5.90 -8.53 -4.30
C ARG A 18 6.73 -9.73 -3.82
N GLY A 19 6.08 -10.68 -3.18
CA GLY A 19 6.73 -11.87 -2.61
C GLY A 19 7.15 -11.75 -1.14
N PHE A 20 7.06 -10.56 -0.52
CA PHE A 20 7.48 -10.34 0.87
C PHE A 20 6.88 -11.35 1.85
N THR A 21 5.58 -11.64 1.76
CA THR A 21 4.91 -12.58 2.67
C THR A 21 5.36 -14.03 2.47
N ASN A 22 5.81 -14.40 1.28
CA ASN A 22 6.41 -15.71 1.02
C ASN A 22 7.81 -15.77 1.61
N THR A 23 8.64 -14.75 1.38
CA THR A 23 9.98 -14.66 1.97
C THR A 23 9.93 -14.68 3.50
N VAL A 24 8.98 -13.97 4.12
CA VAL A 24 8.76 -14.03 5.58
C VAL A 24 8.42 -15.44 6.05
N ARG A 25 7.59 -16.19 5.30
CA ARG A 25 7.26 -17.60 5.63
C ARG A 25 8.46 -18.53 5.45
N GLU A 26 9.29 -18.31 4.44
CA GLU A 26 10.52 -19.08 4.22
C GLU A 26 11.50 -18.86 5.38
N LEU A 27 11.75 -17.61 5.74
CA LEU A 27 12.69 -17.23 6.79
C LEU A 27 12.21 -17.64 8.20
N PHE A 28 10.93 -17.42 8.52
CA PHE A 28 10.41 -17.48 9.90
C PHE A 28 9.24 -18.46 10.10
N GLY A 29 9.01 -19.37 9.14
CA GLY A 29 7.99 -20.40 9.23
C GLY A 29 8.35 -21.52 10.22
N GLY A 30 7.33 -22.04 10.92
CA GLY A 30 7.49 -23.15 11.86
C GLY A 30 8.48 -22.82 12.98
N PRO A 31 9.44 -23.71 13.30
CA PRO A 31 10.37 -23.53 14.43
C PRO A 31 11.43 -22.45 14.20
N ARG A 32 11.50 -21.86 12.99
CA ARG A 32 12.49 -20.81 12.67
C ARG A 32 12.11 -19.42 13.19
N GLY A 33 10.86 -19.24 13.61
CA GLY A 33 10.33 -17.97 14.11
C GLY A 33 9.26 -18.17 15.20
N CYS A 34 8.62 -17.07 15.57
CA CYS A 34 7.45 -17.07 16.45
C CYS A 34 6.20 -16.80 15.61
N SER A 35 5.15 -17.61 15.78
CA SER A 35 3.88 -17.41 15.08
C SER A 35 3.33 -15.98 15.22
N HIS A 36 3.46 -15.38 16.41
CA HIS A 36 3.01 -14.01 16.67
C HIS A 36 3.75 -12.97 15.82
N THR A 37 5.08 -13.00 15.78
CA THR A 37 5.88 -12.04 15.01
C THR A 37 5.68 -12.26 13.51
N THR A 38 5.63 -13.50 13.05
CA THR A 38 5.37 -13.84 11.64
C THR A 38 3.98 -13.35 11.19
N ALA A 39 2.96 -13.47 12.03
CA ALA A 39 1.62 -12.92 11.75
C ALA A 39 1.63 -11.39 11.75
N LEU A 40 2.33 -10.77 12.71
CA LEU A 40 2.46 -9.32 12.79
C LEU A 40 3.13 -8.73 11.54
N LEU A 41 4.23 -9.31 11.07
CA LEU A 41 4.93 -8.87 9.86
C LEU A 41 4.03 -8.93 8.63
N GLN A 42 3.22 -9.99 8.48
CA GLN A 42 2.28 -10.11 7.37
C GLN A 42 1.16 -9.07 7.43
N ALA A 43 0.67 -8.75 8.62
CA ALA A 43 -0.37 -7.73 8.81
C ALA A 43 0.17 -6.30 8.61
N MET A 44 1.42 -6.04 8.99
CA MET A 44 2.04 -4.71 8.89
C MET A 44 2.46 -4.35 7.46
N ALA A 45 2.86 -5.32 6.63
CA ALA A 45 3.35 -5.08 5.27
C ALA A 45 2.43 -4.18 4.41
N PRO A 46 1.11 -4.44 4.27
CA PRO A 46 0.25 -3.57 3.48
C PRO A 46 0.07 -2.17 4.10
N ILE A 47 0.13 -2.04 5.43
CA ILE A 47 -0.02 -0.76 6.12
C ILE A 47 1.23 0.11 5.94
N ALA A 48 2.42 -0.49 6.05
CA ALA A 48 3.68 0.22 5.79
C ALA A 48 3.72 0.82 4.37
N MET A 49 3.24 0.06 3.37
CA MET A 49 3.12 0.55 1.99
C MET A 49 2.07 1.65 1.83
N GLN A 50 0.97 1.62 2.57
CA GLN A 50 -0.07 2.66 2.50
C GLN A 50 0.34 3.95 3.22
N SER A 51 1.16 3.85 4.27
CA SER A 51 1.65 5.00 5.03
C SER A 51 2.56 5.92 4.23
N THR A 52 3.15 5.47 3.11
CA THR A 52 3.96 6.33 2.24
C THR A 52 3.18 7.52 1.73
N LYS A 53 1.87 7.38 1.47
CA LYS A 53 1.04 8.49 1.02
C LYS A 53 0.87 9.57 2.10
N SER A 54 0.81 9.17 3.37
CA SER A 54 0.80 10.11 4.49
C SER A 54 2.13 10.85 4.61
N LEU A 55 3.27 10.18 4.34
CA LEU A 55 4.57 10.83 4.31
C LEU A 55 4.66 11.88 3.20
N GLU A 56 4.18 11.56 1.99
CA GLU A 56 4.10 12.54 0.88
C GLU A 56 3.28 13.78 1.27
N CYS A 57 2.19 13.62 2.03
CA CYS A 57 1.42 14.76 2.52
C CYS A 57 2.20 15.62 3.52
N ILE A 58 2.91 15.00 4.46
CA ILE A 58 3.73 15.70 5.44
C ILE A 58 4.87 16.45 4.74
N GLU A 59 5.48 15.85 3.73
CA GLU A 59 6.54 16.47 2.93
C GLU A 59 6.01 17.65 2.12
N ALA A 60 4.85 17.51 1.48
CA ALA A 60 4.20 18.61 0.76
C ALA A 60 3.87 19.78 1.70
N GLU A 61 3.31 19.49 2.88
CA GLU A 61 3.02 20.52 3.89
C GLU A 61 4.28 21.28 4.31
N ARG A 62 5.37 20.57 4.59
CA ARG A 62 6.67 21.17 4.95
C ARG A 62 7.27 22.02 3.84
N ALA A 63 7.03 21.65 2.59
CA ALA A 63 7.49 22.37 1.41
C ALA A 63 6.57 23.54 1.01
N GLY A 64 5.39 23.69 1.64
CA GLY A 64 4.39 24.66 1.21
C GLY A 64 3.69 24.29 -0.10
N GLU A 65 3.75 23.01 -0.49
CA GLU A 65 3.15 22.48 -1.71
C GLU A 65 1.71 22.00 -1.47
N PRO A 66 0.86 21.94 -2.51
CA PRO A 66 -0.50 21.43 -2.39
C PRO A 66 -0.52 19.98 -1.87
N ASN A 67 -1.46 19.68 -0.95
CA ASN A 67 -1.62 18.34 -0.42
C ASN A 67 -1.97 17.35 -1.55
N PRO A 68 -1.15 16.31 -1.80
CA PRO A 68 -1.29 15.42 -2.95
C PRO A 68 -2.48 14.44 -2.86
N ILE A 69 -3.18 14.39 -1.73
CA ILE A 69 -4.46 13.69 -1.57
C ILE A 69 -5.64 14.60 -1.96
N ILE A 70 -5.50 15.91 -1.73
CA ILE A 70 -6.54 16.91 -2.05
C ILE A 70 -6.38 17.38 -3.50
N VAL A 71 -5.24 17.97 -3.82
CA VAL A 71 -4.84 18.36 -5.16
C VAL A 71 -4.12 17.16 -5.75
N ARG A 72 -4.84 16.36 -6.54
CA ARG A 72 -4.34 15.10 -7.10
C ARG A 72 -3.70 15.35 -8.46
N PRO A 73 -2.37 15.55 -8.55
CA PRO A 73 -1.72 15.61 -9.85
C PRO A 73 -1.88 14.27 -10.58
N PRO A 74 -1.88 14.27 -11.93
CA PRO A 74 -1.74 13.04 -12.69
C PRO A 74 -0.53 12.26 -12.17
N SER A 75 -0.73 11.00 -11.80
CA SER A 75 0.35 10.14 -11.34
C SER A 75 0.24 8.77 -11.99
N GLU A 76 1.39 8.18 -12.28
CA GLU A 76 1.47 6.79 -12.73
C GLU A 76 1.58 5.80 -11.56
N SER A 77 1.26 6.25 -10.32
CA SER A 77 1.35 5.41 -9.13
C SER A 77 0.48 4.15 -9.23
N TRP A 78 -0.61 4.20 -9.99
CA TRP A 78 -1.43 3.05 -10.33
C TRP A 78 -0.67 1.89 -10.98
N LYS A 79 0.44 2.14 -11.69
CA LYS A 79 1.26 1.09 -12.30
C LYS A 79 1.79 0.10 -11.26
N THR A 80 2.06 0.56 -10.04
CA THR A 80 2.50 -0.28 -8.92
C THR A 80 1.42 -1.27 -8.46
N LEU A 81 0.16 -1.01 -8.77
CA LEU A 81 -0.97 -1.87 -8.42
C LEU A 81 -1.19 -2.99 -9.45
N THR A 82 -0.56 -2.94 -10.61
CA THR A 82 -0.70 -3.96 -11.66
C THR A 82 -0.36 -5.35 -11.13
N ASN A 83 -1.25 -6.32 -11.35
CA ASN A 83 -1.17 -7.69 -10.86
C ASN A 83 -0.98 -7.79 -9.33
N THR A 84 -1.58 -6.89 -8.57
CA THR A 84 -1.63 -6.98 -7.09
C THR A 84 -2.94 -7.54 -6.56
N CYS A 85 -4.03 -7.40 -7.32
CA CYS A 85 -5.34 -7.97 -6.98
C CYS A 85 -6.19 -8.14 -8.25
N HIS A 86 -7.37 -8.77 -8.10
CA HIS A 86 -8.31 -8.99 -9.20
C HIS A 86 -8.72 -7.71 -9.93
N VAL A 87 -8.94 -6.62 -9.18
CA VAL A 87 -9.33 -5.32 -9.77
C VAL A 87 -8.21 -4.76 -10.65
N TRP A 88 -6.95 -4.98 -10.28
CA TRP A 88 -5.77 -4.48 -10.99
C TRP A 88 -5.06 -5.56 -11.81
N ALA A 89 -5.81 -6.55 -12.30
CA ALA A 89 -5.27 -7.49 -13.29
C ALA A 89 -4.76 -6.71 -14.52
N ASP A 90 -3.69 -7.21 -15.14
CA ASP A 90 -3.04 -6.54 -16.28
C ASP A 90 -3.97 -6.39 -17.49
N ASP A 91 -4.85 -7.37 -17.69
CA ASP A 91 -5.94 -7.42 -18.68
C ASP A 91 -7.29 -6.92 -18.11
N GLY A 92 -7.27 -6.36 -16.91
CA GLY A 92 -8.46 -5.97 -16.17
C GLY A 92 -9.10 -4.66 -16.67
N PRO A 93 -10.44 -4.51 -16.54
CA PRO A 93 -11.15 -3.33 -17.02
C PRO A 93 -10.73 -2.04 -16.33
N ARG A 94 -10.30 -2.11 -15.06
CA ARG A 94 -9.83 -0.94 -14.29
C ARG A 94 -8.54 -0.36 -14.88
N LYS A 95 -7.57 -1.21 -15.23
CA LYS A 95 -6.31 -0.76 -15.83
C LYS A 95 -6.58 -0.06 -17.16
N ALA A 96 -7.40 -0.68 -18.01
CA ALA A 96 -7.82 -0.10 -19.28
C ALA A 96 -8.57 1.24 -19.13
N GLU A 97 -9.36 1.42 -18.08
CA GLU A 97 -10.03 2.70 -17.77
C GLU A 97 -9.02 3.80 -17.42
N VAL A 98 -8.07 3.50 -16.54
CA VAL A 98 -7.06 4.47 -16.08
C VAL A 98 -6.09 4.83 -17.21
N GLU A 99 -5.71 3.88 -18.05
CA GLU A 99 -4.88 4.12 -19.25
C GLU A 99 -5.56 5.06 -20.26
N ARG A 100 -6.90 5.09 -20.30
CA ARG A 100 -7.68 6.04 -21.13
C ARG A 100 -7.87 7.42 -20.47
N GLY A 101 -7.18 7.69 -19.36
CA GLY A 101 -7.29 8.94 -18.61
C GLY A 101 -8.37 8.92 -17.51
N GLY A 102 -8.89 7.74 -17.16
CA GLY A 102 -9.76 7.57 -16.00
C GLY A 102 -9.03 7.74 -14.66
N VAL A 103 -9.79 7.82 -13.57
CA VAL A 103 -9.24 7.99 -12.22
C VAL A 103 -8.85 6.64 -11.60
N GLN A 104 -7.70 6.59 -10.93
CA GLN A 104 -7.17 5.37 -10.28
C GLN A 104 -8.18 4.74 -9.30
N THR A 105 -8.72 5.54 -8.39
CA THR A 105 -9.80 5.17 -7.49
C THR A 105 -10.89 6.23 -7.58
N ILE A 106 -12.17 5.83 -7.45
CA ILE A 106 -13.24 6.81 -7.35
C ILE A 106 -13.08 7.49 -5.99
N PRO A 107 -12.83 8.80 -5.95
CA PRO A 107 -12.69 9.51 -4.69
C PRO A 107 -13.95 9.39 -3.84
N VAL A 108 -13.78 9.31 -2.51
CA VAL A 108 -14.90 9.18 -1.58
C VAL A 108 -15.84 10.39 -1.70
N ASP A 109 -15.29 11.60 -1.87
CA ASP A 109 -16.05 12.83 -2.09
C ASP A 109 -16.92 12.76 -3.36
N ILE A 110 -16.33 12.33 -4.49
CA ILE A 110 -17.09 12.13 -5.74
C ILE A 110 -18.17 11.05 -5.54
N ARG A 111 -17.84 9.95 -4.87
CA ARG A 111 -18.79 8.86 -4.61
C ARG A 111 -19.93 9.32 -3.71
N LEU A 112 -19.65 10.13 -2.69
CA LEU A 112 -20.65 10.72 -1.80
C LEU A 112 -21.60 11.63 -2.57
N GLN A 113 -21.06 12.50 -3.43
CA GLN A 113 -21.88 13.38 -4.28
C GLN A 113 -22.82 12.58 -5.21
N GLN A 114 -22.32 11.52 -5.85
CA GLN A 114 -23.14 10.61 -6.68
C GLN A 114 -24.26 9.93 -5.89
N LEU A 115 -24.09 9.76 -4.58
CA LEU A 115 -25.09 9.20 -3.67
C LEU A 115 -26.00 10.28 -3.05
N GLY A 116 -25.92 11.53 -3.50
CA GLY A 116 -26.69 12.64 -2.95
C GLY A 116 -26.24 13.06 -1.54
N ARG A 117 -25.05 12.64 -1.11
CA ARG A 117 -24.46 12.99 0.19
C ARG A 117 -23.45 14.13 0.03
N ARG A 118 -23.49 15.11 0.93
CA ARG A 118 -22.48 16.17 0.98
C ARG A 118 -21.21 15.62 1.63
N PRO A 119 -20.02 15.73 0.99
CA PRO A 119 -18.76 15.46 1.65
C PRO A 119 -18.59 16.46 2.81
N THR A 120 -18.43 15.96 4.04
CA THR A 120 -17.98 16.79 5.15
C THR A 120 -16.48 17.03 4.98
N THR A 121 -16.10 18.31 4.87
CA THR A 121 -14.72 18.79 4.83
C THR A 121 -14.00 18.50 6.13
#